data_AF-A0A3C7W081-F1
#
_entry.id   AF-A0A3C7W081-F1
#
_cell.length_a   1.000
_cell.length_b   1.000
_cell.length_c   1.000
_cell.angle_alpha   90.00
_cell.angle_beta   90.00
_cell.angle_gamma   90.00
#
_symmetry.space_group_name_H-M   'P 1'
#
loop_
_entity.id
_entity.type
_entity.pdbx_description
1 polymer ?
#
loop_
_entity_poly.entity_id
_entity_poly.type
_entity_poly.pdbx_seq_one_letter_code
_entity_poly.pdbx_strand_id
1 'polypeptide(L)' 'AGLLDYPQYTRPEEFEGRRVPEILLSGDHERIRRWRQKQALGRTLERRPDLLEGRALGPEEEQLLAEYCREHGIDN' A
#
# COMPACT_ATOMS: atom_id res chain seq x y z
N ALA A 1 11.48 -8.26 -9.14
CA ALA A 1 10.01 -8.14 -9.25
C ALA A 1 9.40 -9.16 -8.30
N GLY A 2 8.60 -8.75 -7.31
CA GLY A 2 8.13 -9.70 -6.28
C GLY A 2 7.07 -9.19 -5.30
N LEU A 3 6.49 -8.00 -5.49
CA LEU A 3 5.33 -7.55 -4.69
C LEU A 3 4.07 -7.64 -5.54
N LEU A 4 2.94 -7.76 -4.86
CA LEU A 4 1.63 -7.55 -5.47
C LEU A 4 1.42 -6.07 -5.81
N ASP A 5 0.56 -5.83 -6.79
CA ASP A 5 0.29 -4.48 -7.26
C ASP A 5 -0.60 -3.68 -6.28
N TYR A 6 -0.44 -2.36 -6.31
CA TYR A 6 -1.23 -1.44 -5.49
C TYR A 6 -2.63 -1.25 -6.09
N PRO A 7 -3.63 -0.80 -5.29
CA PRO A 7 -4.96 -0.56 -5.81
C PRO A 7 -4.96 0.64 -6.78
N GLN A 8 -5.58 0.43 -7.94
CA GLN A 8 -5.68 1.42 -9.02
C GLN A 8 -7.03 2.14 -8.94
N TYR A 9 -7.00 3.46 -9.09
CA TYR A 9 -8.18 4.31 -9.06
C TYR A 9 -8.26 5.10 -10.35
N THR A 10 -9.48 5.31 -10.83
CA THR A 10 -9.77 6.14 -12.00
C THR A 10 -11.03 6.97 -11.73
N ARG A 11 -11.32 7.89 -12.64
CA ARG A 11 -12.52 8.74 -12.55
C ARG A 11 -13.80 7.89 -12.66
N PRO A 12 -14.89 8.26 -11.97
CA PRO A 12 -15.09 9.46 -11.12
C PRO A 12 -14.46 9.37 -9.72
N GLU A 13 -14.35 10.49 -8.99
CA GLU A 13 -13.76 10.56 -7.63
C GLU A 13 -14.53 9.70 -6.61
N GLU A 14 -15.84 9.58 -6.79
CA GLU A 14 -16.68 8.70 -5.99
C GLU A 14 -17.45 7.77 -6.94
N PHE A 15 -17.36 6.47 -6.67
CA PHE A 15 -18.07 5.45 -7.42
C PHE A 15 -18.70 4.45 -6.45
N GLU A 16 -20.02 4.28 -6.52
CA GLU A 16 -20.80 3.39 -5.65
C GLU A 16 -20.55 3.61 -4.14
N GLY A 17 -20.43 4.88 -3.72
CA GLY A 17 -20.16 5.25 -2.33
C GLY A 17 -18.73 5.00 -1.86
N ARG A 18 -17.82 4.60 -2.77
CA ARG A 18 -16.38 4.47 -2.51
C ARG A 18 -15.66 5.67 -3.09
N ARG A 19 -14.96 6.42 -2.25
CA ARG A 19 -14.17 7.59 -2.64
C ARG A 19 -12.71 7.23 -2.89
N VAL A 20 -12.12 7.88 -3.89
CA VAL A 20 -10.67 7.83 -4.12
C VAL A 20 -9.94 8.39 -2.90
N PRO A 21 -8.89 7.72 -2.39
CA PRO A 21 -8.09 8.22 -1.29
C PRO A 21 -7.58 9.64 -1.54
N GLU A 22 -7.73 10.54 -0.56
CA GLU A 22 -7.34 11.96 -0.69
C GLU A 22 -5.86 12.15 -1.06
N ILE A 23 -5.01 11.20 -0.63
CA ILE A 23 -3.59 11.19 -0.97
C ILE A 23 -3.34 11.13 -2.49
N LEU A 24 -4.20 10.43 -3.24
CA LEU A 24 -4.14 10.32 -4.69
C LEU A 24 -4.68 11.58 -5.40
N LEU A 25 -5.48 12.38 -4.69
CA LEU A 25 -6.04 13.64 -5.18
C LEU A 25 -5.12 14.84 -4.90
N SER A 26 -4.19 14.70 -3.95
CA SER A 26 -3.32 15.78 -3.47
C SER A 26 -2.31 16.32 -4.49
N GLY A 27 -1.99 15.54 -5.53
CA GLY A 27 -0.94 15.89 -6.50
C GLY A 27 0.50 15.83 -5.94
N ASP A 28 0.70 15.37 -4.70
CA ASP A 28 2.03 15.19 -4.12
C ASP A 28 2.62 13.84 -4.57
N HIS A 29 3.54 13.90 -5.53
CA HIS A 29 4.09 12.70 -6.16
C HIS A 29 4.86 11.81 -5.18
N GLU A 30 5.53 12.38 -4.18
CA GLU A 30 6.30 11.59 -3.20
C GLU A 30 5.37 10.87 -2.23
N ARG A 31 4.33 11.57 -1.77
CA ARG A 31 3.29 10.96 -0.92
C ARG A 31 2.52 9.88 -1.66
N ILE A 32 2.22 10.09 -2.94
CA ILE A 32 1.58 9.08 -3.80
C ILE A 32 2.50 7.86 -3.97
N ARG A 33 3.79 8.07 -4.25
CA ARG A 33 4.78 6.98 -4.36
C ARG A 33 4.83 6.15 -3.09
N ARG A 34 4.96 6.80 -1.92
CA ARG A 34 4.96 6.13 -0.61
C ARG A 34 3.68 5.37 -0.34
N TRP A 35 2.53 5.98 -0.62
CA TRP A 35 1.24 5.32 -0.43
C TRP A 35 1.09 4.08 -1.32
N ARG A 36 1.49 4.16 -2.60
CA ARG A 36 1.47 3.01 -3.52
C ARG A 36 2.37 1.87 -3.02
N GLN A 37 3.58 2.21 -2.55
CA GLN A 37 4.51 1.23 -2.00
C GLN A 37 3.96 0.59 -0.71
N LYS A 38 3.36 1.38 0.20
CA LYS A 38 2.68 0.88 1.39
C LYS A 38 1.59 -0.13 1.05
N GLN A 39 0.72 0.20 0.11
CA GLN A 39 -0.37 -0.67 -0.32
C GLN A 39 0.13 -1.95 -0.99
N ALA A 40 1.17 -1.87 -1.83
CA ALA A 40 1.77 -3.04 -2.47
C ALA A 40 2.36 -4.00 -1.41
N LEU A 41 3.12 -3.47 -0.45
CA LEU A 41 3.71 -4.24 0.66
C LEU A 41 2.63 -4.88 1.54
N GLY A 42 1.66 -4.08 1.98
CA GLY A 42 0.55 -4.54 2.82
C GLY A 42 -0.28 -5.64 2.18
N ARG A 43 -0.71 -5.47 0.92
CA ARG A 43 -1.44 -6.51 0.17
C ARG A 43 -0.61 -7.76 -0.03
N THR A 44 0.70 -7.61 -0.23
CA THR A 44 1.61 -8.75 -0.34
C THR A 44 1.64 -9.50 1.00
N LEU A 45 1.78 -8.81 2.13
CA LEU A 45 1.74 -9.44 3.45
C LEU A 45 0.42 -10.19 3.70
N GLU A 46 -0.71 -9.57 3.39
CA GLU A 46 -2.04 -10.18 3.60
C GLU A 46 -2.28 -11.44 2.77
N ARG A 47 -1.84 -11.43 1.50
CA ARG A 47 -2.24 -12.48 0.53
C ARG A 47 -1.14 -13.48 0.23
N ARG A 48 0.11 -13.04 0.30
CA ARG A 48 1.33 -13.78 -0.10
C ARG A 48 2.52 -13.37 0.77
N PRO A 49 2.45 -13.60 2.10
CA PRO A 49 3.55 -13.24 3.01
C PRO A 49 4.86 -13.95 2.64
N ASP A 50 4.77 -15.11 1.99
CA ASP A 50 5.91 -15.86 1.44
C ASP A 50 6.80 -15.05 0.48
N LEU A 51 6.23 -14.05 -0.22
CA LEU A 51 7.00 -13.17 -1.10
C LEU A 51 7.82 -12.11 -0.35
N LEU A 52 7.50 -11.86 0.93
CA LEU A 52 8.21 -10.93 1.80
C LEU A 52 9.29 -11.64 2.64
N GLU A 53 9.04 -12.87 3.09
CA GLU A 53 9.94 -13.61 3.99
C GLU A 53 11.36 -13.82 3.42
N GLY A 54 11.51 -13.92 2.10
CA GLY A 54 12.80 -14.09 1.43
C GLY A 54 13.47 -12.80 0.97
N ARG A 55 12.90 -11.63 1.27
CA ARG A 55 13.32 -10.35 0.70
C ARG A 55 13.90 -9.42 1.77
N ALA A 56 15.06 -8.83 1.49
CA ALA A 56 15.55 -7.70 2.27
C ALA A 56 14.69 -6.47 1.97
N LEU A 57 13.88 -6.05 2.95
CA LEU A 57 13.15 -4.79 2.91
C LEU A 57 14.08 -3.65 3.32
N GLY A 58 14.04 -2.54 2.60
CA GLY A 58 14.73 -1.33 3.03
C GLY A 58 14.03 -0.68 4.24
N PRO A 59 14.69 0.25 4.95
CA PRO A 59 14.13 0.90 6.14
C PRO A 59 12.83 1.66 5.85
N GLU A 60 12.69 2.24 4.66
CA GLU A 60 11.43 2.88 4.22
C GLU A 60 10.32 1.84 4.03
N GLU A 61 10.61 0.69 3.44
CA GLU A 61 9.62 -0.38 3.21
C GLU A 61 9.15 -0.99 4.52
N GLU A 62 10.05 -1.24 5.47
CA GLU A 62 9.71 -1.71 6.81
C GLU A 62 8.81 -0.73 7.56
N GLN A 63 9.13 0.57 7.49
CA GLN A 63 8.32 1.60 8.13
C GLN A 63 6.90 1.66 7.53
N LEU A 64 6.79 1.62 6.20
CA LEU A 64 5.51 1.62 5.51
C LEU A 64 4.69 0.36 5.82
N LEU A 65 5.34 -0.81 5.86
CA LEU A 65 4.67 -2.07 6.20
C LEU A 65 4.15 -2.05 7.65
N ALA A 66 4.98 -1.59 8.59
CA ALA A 66 4.56 -1.44 9.98
C ALA A 66 3.40 -0.43 10.14
N GLU A 67 3.41 0.67 9.37
CA GLU A 67 2.28 1.60 9.33
C GLU A 67 1.01 0.93 8.80
N TYR A 68 1.12 0.15 7.72
CA TYR A 68 -0.01 -0.58 7.15
C TYR A 68 -0.62 -1.57 8.14
N CYS A 69 0.21 -2.37 8.83
CA CYS A 69 -0.27 -3.34 9.83
C CYS A 69 -0.99 -2.63 10.99
N ARG A 70 -0.47 -1.49 11.46
CA ARG A 70 -1.13 -0.68 12.50
C ARG A 70 -2.49 -0.14 12.05
N GLU A 71 -2.61 0.29 10.80
CA GLU A 71 -3.87 0.82 10.25
C GLU A 71 -4.93 -0.26 10.06
N HIS A 72 -4.52 -1.46 9.63
CA HIS A 72 -5.44 -2.55 9.26
C HIS A 72 -5.64 -3.57 10.39
N GLY A 73 -4.98 -3.39 11.55
CA GLY A 73 -5.07 -4.33 12.67
C GLY A 73 -4.58 -5.72 12.32
N ILE A 74 -3.57 -5.80 11.46
CA ILE A 74 -2.96 -7.08 11.07
C ILE A 74 -1.95 -7.44 12.16
N ASP A 75 -2.45 -8.11 13.18
CA ASP A 75 -1.63 -8.84 14.14
C ASP A 75 -1.23 -10.17 13.50
N ASN A 76 0.07 -10.40 13.34
CA ASN A 76 0.63 -11.69 12.92
C ASN A 76 0.85 -12.57 14.15
#